data_AF-T1BBP3-F1
#
_entry.id   AF-T1BBP3-F1
#
_cell.length_a   1.000
_cell.length_b   1.000
_cell.length_c   1.000
_cell.angle_alpha   90.00
_cell.angle_beta   90.00
_cell.angle_gamma   90.00
#
_symmetry.space_group_name_H-M   'P 1'
#
loop_
_entity.id
_entity.type
_entity.pdbx_description
1 polymer ?
#
loop_
_entity_poly.entity_id
_entity_poly.type
_entity_poly.pdbx_seq_one_letter_code
_entity_poly.pdbx_strand_id
1 'polypeptide(L)'
;WALIGISVGVIAGFVAIAFFEALTLTSNTLLGGFLGIQLPTNGQPPSLPFSWSSNPHLFFVLPVAMVGGGIATGLLIWKAAPEIEGHGTDQSIRAFHRGRGAIRYRVPPLKFLASAFTLGTGGSGGREGPTAQIGSGLGSFLARPLGLSAQERRVA
;
A
#
# COMPACT_ATOMS: atom_id res chain seq x y z
N TRP A 1 -13.84 11.85 -22.12
CA TRP A 1 -13.42 12.35 -20.79
C TRP A 1 -14.20 11.74 -19.64
N ALA A 2 -15.50 11.98 -19.51
CA ALA A 2 -16.29 11.42 -18.40
C ALA A 2 -16.18 9.89 -18.28
N LEU A 3 -16.32 9.15 -19.39
CA LEU A 3 -16.18 7.68 -19.40
C LEU A 3 -14.80 7.18 -18.95
N ILE A 4 -13.73 7.87 -19.36
CA ILE A 4 -12.36 7.52 -18.94
C ILE A 4 -12.19 7.78 -17.44
N GLY A 5 -12.63 8.95 -16.96
CA GLY A 5 -12.57 9.28 -15.53
C GLY A 5 -13.38 8.33 -14.66
N ILE A 6 -14.58 7.94 -15.10
CA ILE A 6 -15.41 6.94 -14.42
C ILE A 6 -14.69 5.58 -14.39
N SER A 7 -14.13 5.15 -15.52
CA SER A 7 -13.43 3.86 -15.60
C SER A 7 -12.20 3.82 -14.69
N VAL A 8 -11.38 4.87 -14.72
CA VAL A 8 -10.21 5.01 -13.84
C VAL A 8 -10.65 5.05 -12.37
N GLY A 9 -11.70 5.80 -12.03
CA GLY A 9 -12.23 5.88 -10.67
C GLY A 9 -12.75 4.53 -10.15
N VAL A 10 -13.48 3.77 -10.96
CA VAL A 10 -13.96 2.43 -10.60
C VAL A 10 -12.79 1.48 -10.37
N ILE A 11 -11.80 1.45 -11.27
CA ILE A 11 -10.62 0.59 -11.13
C ILE A 11 -9.81 0.99 -9.89
N ALA A 12 -9.57 2.27 -9.67
CA ALA A 12 -8.86 2.77 -8.50
C ALA A 12 -9.60 2.42 -7.19
N GLY A 13 -10.94 2.51 -7.18
CA GLY A 13 -11.77 2.10 -6.05
C GLY A 13 -11.60 0.61 -5.71
N PHE A 14 -11.69 -0.27 -6.71
CA PHE A 14 -11.44 -1.71 -6.49
C PHE A 14 -10.03 -1.99 -5.96
N VAL A 15 -9.01 -1.30 -6.48
CA VAL A 15 -7.64 -1.48 -5.99
C VAL A 15 -7.46 -0.94 -4.57
N ALA A 16 -8.11 0.18 -4.23
CA ALA A 16 -8.08 0.71 -2.86
C ALA A 16 -8.73 -0.28 -1.88
N ILE A 17 -9.87 -0.88 -2.23
CA ILE A 17 -10.52 -1.94 -1.45
C ILE A 17 -9.57 -3.14 -1.31
N ALA A 18 -9.01 -3.63 -2.41
CA ALA A 18 -8.07 -4.76 -2.38
C ALA A 18 -6.85 -4.47 -1.50
N PHE A 19 -6.33 -3.23 -1.51
CA PHE A 19 -5.22 -2.82 -0.66
C PHE A 19 -5.60 -2.81 0.82
N PHE A 20 -6.79 -2.32 1.13
CA PHE A 20 -7.31 -2.31 2.49
C PHE A 20 -7.54 -3.71 3.04
N GLU A 21 -8.09 -4.60 2.22
CA GLU A 21 -8.27 -6.01 2.57
C GLU A 21 -6.92 -6.70 2.76
N ALA A 22 -5.94 -6.46 1.88
CA ALA A 22 -4.60 -7.00 2.03
C ALA A 22 -3.90 -6.53 3.32
N LEU A 23 -4.07 -5.25 3.68
CA LEU A 23 -3.56 -4.73 4.96
C LEU A 23 -4.22 -5.44 6.14
N THR A 24 -5.55 -5.54 6.13
CA THR A 24 -6.32 -6.18 7.20
C THR A 24 -5.95 -7.66 7.34
N LEU A 25 -5.84 -8.37 6.21
CA LEU A 25 -5.43 -9.77 6.17
C LEU A 25 -4.01 -9.94 6.70
N THR A 26 -3.07 -9.12 6.26
CA THR A 26 -1.66 -9.23 6.65
C THR A 26 -1.50 -8.91 8.14
N SER A 27 -2.11 -7.84 8.64
CA SER A 27 -2.10 -7.52 10.07
C SER A 27 -2.79 -8.58 10.92
N ASN A 28 -3.98 -9.05 10.53
CA ASN A 28 -4.70 -10.06 11.31
C ASN A 28 -3.99 -11.42 11.29
N THR A 29 -3.32 -11.79 10.20
CA THR A 29 -2.54 -13.03 10.15
C THR A 29 -1.24 -12.91 10.95
N LEU A 30 -0.49 -11.82 10.72
CA LEU A 30 0.83 -11.64 11.33
C LEU A 30 0.76 -11.27 12.80
N LEU A 31 -0.05 -10.27 13.15
CA LEU A 31 -0.19 -9.77 14.51
C LEU A 31 -1.33 -10.47 15.27
N GLY A 32 -2.47 -10.71 14.61
CA GLY A 32 -3.57 -11.44 15.24
C GLY A 32 -3.30 -12.94 15.40
N GLY A 33 -2.88 -13.60 14.33
CA GLY A 33 -2.66 -15.05 14.30
C GLY A 33 -1.41 -15.48 15.07
N PHE A 34 -0.23 -14.96 14.71
CA PHE A 34 1.01 -15.39 15.36
C PHE A 34 1.25 -14.77 16.73
N LEU A 35 0.79 -13.54 16.97
CA LEU A 35 1.06 -12.80 18.22
C LEU A 35 -0.16 -12.72 19.15
N GLY A 36 -1.34 -13.17 18.70
CA GLY A 36 -2.57 -13.14 19.51
C GLY A 36 -3.05 -11.73 19.83
N ILE A 37 -2.61 -10.71 19.07
CA ILE A 37 -2.98 -9.31 19.29
C ILE A 37 -4.34 -9.06 18.67
N GLN A 38 -5.31 -8.61 19.46
CA GLN A 38 -6.60 -8.21 18.90
C GLN A 38 -6.50 -6.79 18.35
N LEU A 39 -6.39 -6.69 17.03
CA LEU A 39 -6.37 -5.39 16.35
C LEU A 39 -7.79 -4.83 16.22
N PRO A 40 -7.95 -3.50 16.42
CA PRO A 40 -9.21 -2.84 16.16
C PRO A 40 -9.56 -2.97 14.68
N THR A 41 -10.73 -3.53 14.42
CA THR A 41 -11.30 -3.65 13.07
C THR A 41 -12.19 -2.44 12.78
N ASN A 42 -12.21 -2.00 11.53
CA ASN A 42 -13.02 -0.84 11.12
C ASN A 42 -14.50 -1.10 11.41
N GLY A 43 -15.17 -0.15 12.07
CA GLY A 43 -16.56 -0.26 12.47
C GLY A 43 -16.80 -0.96 13.81
N GLN A 44 -15.75 -1.35 14.55
CA GLN A 44 -15.92 -1.87 15.90
C GLN A 44 -16.34 -0.77 16.90
N PRO A 45 -17.25 -1.07 17.84
CA PRO A 45 -17.64 -0.15 18.89
C PRO A 45 -16.43 0.13 19.81
N PRO A 46 -16.36 1.32 20.45
CA PRO A 46 -15.26 1.68 21.35
C PRO A 46 -15.07 0.73 22.55
N SER A 47 -16.06 -0.12 22.83
CA SER A 47 -16.08 -1.08 23.94
C SER A 47 -15.24 -2.34 23.71
N LEU A 48 -14.75 -2.60 22.49
CA LEU A 48 -13.80 -3.68 22.20
C LEU A 48 -12.41 -3.08 21.98
N PRO A 49 -11.65 -2.82 23.07
CA PRO A 49 -10.35 -2.21 22.95
C PRO A 49 -9.35 -3.20 22.33
N PHE A 50 -8.30 -2.63 21.74
CA PHE A 50 -7.05 -3.31 21.47
C PHE A 50 -6.61 -4.10 22.71
N SER A 51 -6.34 -5.39 22.55
CA SER A 51 -5.89 -6.26 23.64
C SER A 51 -4.66 -7.09 23.25
N TRP A 52 -3.78 -7.30 24.22
CA TRP A 52 -2.59 -8.13 24.09
C TRP A 52 -2.93 -9.59 24.35
N SER A 53 -2.15 -10.50 23.76
CA SER A 53 -2.22 -11.92 24.10
C SER A 53 -1.87 -12.14 25.58
N SER A 54 -2.56 -13.08 26.22
CA SER A 54 -2.29 -13.51 27.59
C SER A 54 -0.97 -14.27 27.74
N ASN A 55 -0.33 -14.67 26.64
CA ASN A 55 0.95 -15.37 26.66
C ASN A 55 2.13 -14.37 26.66
N PRO A 56 2.89 -14.25 27.77
CA PRO A 56 3.97 -13.28 27.90
C PRO A 56 5.13 -13.53 26.92
N HIS A 57 5.31 -14.76 26.43
CA HIS A 57 6.39 -15.10 25.50
C HIS A 57 6.15 -14.51 24.09
N LEU A 58 4.89 -14.29 23.70
CA LEU A 58 4.57 -13.70 22.39
C LEU A 58 5.01 -12.24 22.29
N PHE A 59 5.17 -11.56 23.43
CA PHE A 59 5.76 -10.22 23.46
C PHE A 59 7.16 -10.19 22.84
N PHE A 60 7.98 -11.23 23.05
CA PHE A 60 9.33 -11.31 22.48
C PHE A 60 9.35 -11.66 20.98
N VAL A 61 8.23 -12.13 20.43
CA VAL A 61 8.09 -12.46 19.00
C VAL A 61 7.74 -11.20 18.18
N LEU A 62 7.17 -10.16 18.80
CA LEU A 62 6.87 -8.89 18.12
C LEU A 62 8.06 -8.26 17.41
N PRO A 63 9.23 -8.05 18.08
CA PRO A 63 10.41 -7.53 17.40
C PRO A 63 10.81 -8.38 16.19
N VAL A 64 10.69 -9.70 16.28
CA VAL A 64 11.01 -10.61 15.16
C VAL A 64 10.06 -10.40 14.00
N ALA A 65 8.76 -10.26 14.25
CA ALA A 65 7.78 -9.97 13.21
C ALA A 65 8.03 -8.60 12.54
N MET A 66 8.29 -7.56 13.33
CA MET A 66 8.56 -6.20 12.83
C MET A 66 9.86 -6.14 12.02
N VAL A 67 10.95 -6.72 12.55
CA VAL A 67 12.25 -6.77 11.87
C VAL A 67 12.15 -7.64 10.62
N GLY A 68 11.47 -8.78 10.70
CA GLY A 68 11.23 -9.66 9.56
C GLY A 68 10.46 -8.96 8.44
N GLY A 69 9.40 -8.21 8.77
CA GLY A 69 8.64 -7.39 7.82
C GLY A 69 9.47 -6.28 7.18
N GLY A 70 10.30 -5.61 7.99
CA GLY A 70 11.23 -4.58 7.52
C GLY A 70 12.29 -5.14 6.57
N ILE A 71 12.91 -6.27 6.92
CA ILE A 71 13.91 -6.95 6.07
C ILE A 71 13.25 -7.44 4.78
N ALA A 72 12.09 -8.10 4.85
CA ALA A 72 11.39 -8.60 3.68
C ALA A 72 11.02 -7.45 2.72
N THR A 73 10.50 -6.35 3.25
CA THR A 73 10.19 -5.15 2.48
C THR A 73 11.46 -4.53 1.89
N GLY A 74 12.51 -4.36 2.70
CA GLY A 74 13.78 -3.81 2.25
C GLY A 74 14.41 -4.61 1.11
N LEU A 75 14.40 -5.94 1.21
CA LEU A 75 14.86 -6.85 0.15
C LEU A 75 14.00 -6.75 -1.10
N LEU A 76 12.67 -6.65 -0.96
CA LEU A 76 11.76 -6.45 -2.09
C LEU A 76 12.08 -5.16 -2.84
N ILE A 77 12.21 -4.04 -2.12
CA ILE A 77 12.52 -2.72 -2.70
C ILE A 77 13.90 -2.77 -3.38
N TRP A 78 14.92 -3.25 -2.66
CA TRP A 78 16.29 -3.31 -3.15
C TRP A 78 16.44 -4.17 -4.41
N LYS A 79 15.81 -5.35 -4.45
CA LYS A 79 15.94 -6.26 -5.60
C LYS A 79 15.00 -5.93 -6.76
N ALA A 80 13.75 -5.55 -6.49
CA ALA A 80 12.73 -5.48 -7.53
C ALA A 80 12.55 -4.06 -8.11
N ALA A 81 12.47 -3.03 -7.26
CA ALA A 81 12.23 -1.67 -7.71
C ALA A 81 12.65 -0.62 -6.66
N PRO A 82 13.93 -0.20 -6.63
CA PRO A 82 14.39 0.84 -5.71
C PRO A 82 13.60 2.15 -5.80
N GLU A 83 12.99 2.42 -6.96
CA GLU A 83 12.17 3.62 -7.17
C GLU A 83 10.88 3.69 -6.34
N ILE A 84 10.47 2.61 -5.65
CA ILE A 84 9.27 2.60 -4.79
C ILE A 84 9.55 3.02 -3.34
N GLU A 85 10.80 3.32 -3.00
CA GLU A 85 11.22 3.71 -1.65
C GLU A 85 10.46 4.93 -1.11
N GLY A 86 10.36 5.06 0.22
CA GLY A 86 9.76 6.22 0.88
C GLY A 86 8.22 6.22 0.82
N HIS A 87 7.60 7.39 0.95
CA HIS A 87 6.14 7.49 1.09
C HIS A 87 5.36 7.23 -0.21
N GLY A 88 5.92 7.56 -1.38
CA GLY A 88 5.25 7.39 -2.67
C GLY A 88 4.57 8.64 -3.25
N THR A 89 4.20 9.60 -2.39
CA THR A 89 3.61 10.89 -2.78
C THR A 89 4.59 11.71 -3.62
N ASP A 90 5.84 11.82 -3.16
CA ASP A 90 6.89 12.58 -3.84
C ASP A 90 7.20 12.02 -5.24
N GLN A 91 7.21 10.69 -5.40
CA GLN A 91 7.36 10.07 -6.73
C GLN A 91 6.19 10.43 -7.64
N SER A 92 4.96 10.44 -7.12
CA SER A 92 3.76 10.78 -7.89
C SER A 92 3.81 12.25 -8.35
N ILE A 93 4.14 13.17 -7.44
CA ILE A 93 4.31 14.59 -7.74
C ILE A 93 5.44 14.80 -8.75
N ARG A 94 6.58 14.11 -8.57
CA ARG A 94 7.71 14.16 -9.50
C ARG A 94 7.33 13.63 -10.89
N ALA A 95 6.57 12.54 -10.97
CA ALA A 95 6.09 11.98 -12.23
C ALA A 95 5.16 12.97 -12.95
N PHE A 96 4.27 13.64 -12.21
CA PHE A 96 3.39 14.68 -12.75
C PHE A 96 4.21 15.83 -13.36
N HIS A 97 5.10 16.46 -12.58
CA HIS A 97 5.83 17.65 -13.03
C HIS A 97 6.97 17.34 -14.01
N ARG A 98 7.81 16.34 -13.71
CA ARG A 98 9.07 16.07 -14.42
C ARG A 98 9.04 14.80 -15.28
N GLY A 99 8.08 13.90 -15.04
CA GLY A 99 7.98 12.59 -15.72
C GLY A 99 6.91 12.49 -16.79
N ARG A 100 6.28 13.61 -17.21
CA ARG A 100 5.14 13.61 -18.16
C ARG A 100 3.97 12.70 -17.73
N GLY A 101 3.75 12.58 -16.41
CA GLY A 101 2.75 11.69 -15.82
C GLY A 101 3.08 10.20 -15.97
N ALA A 102 4.28 9.82 -16.42
CA ALA A 102 4.66 8.43 -16.62
C ALA A 102 5.20 7.78 -15.33
N ILE A 103 4.60 6.66 -14.94
CA ILE A 103 5.05 5.79 -13.86
C ILE A 103 5.30 4.39 -14.45
N ARG A 104 6.31 3.69 -13.92
CA ARG A 104 6.65 2.34 -14.40
C ARG A 104 5.59 1.35 -13.95
N TYR A 105 5.17 0.44 -14.84
CA TYR A 105 4.10 -0.53 -14.59
C TYR A 105 4.34 -1.43 -13.36
N ARG A 106 5.61 -1.66 -13.01
CA ARG A 106 6.00 -2.47 -11.85
C ARG A 106 5.82 -1.74 -10.51
N VAL A 107 5.71 -0.42 -10.51
CA VAL A 107 5.67 0.40 -9.28
C VAL A 107 4.40 0.14 -8.46
N PRO A 108 3.18 0.23 -9.02
CA PRO A 108 1.96 -0.01 -8.24
C PRO A 108 1.90 -1.39 -7.55
N PRO A 109 2.10 -2.53 -8.24
CA PRO A 109 2.01 -3.83 -7.58
C PRO A 109 3.11 -4.04 -6.54
N LEU A 110 4.34 -3.57 -6.79
CA LEU A 110 5.42 -3.70 -5.82
C LEU A 110 5.22 -2.77 -4.61
N LYS A 111 4.68 -1.56 -4.81
CA LYS A 111 4.36 -0.64 -3.71
C LYS A 111 3.24 -1.20 -2.84
N PHE A 112 2.21 -1.76 -3.46
CA PHE A 112 1.14 -2.48 -2.76
C PHE A 112 1.72 -3.55 -1.83
N LEU A 113 2.56 -4.44 -2.36
CA LEU A 113 3.15 -5.53 -1.58
C LEU A 113 4.06 -5.01 -0.47
N ALA A 114 4.96 -4.08 -0.79
CA ALA A 114 5.88 -3.48 0.17
C ALA A 114 5.14 -2.84 1.34
N SER A 115 4.10 -2.06 1.05
CA SER A 115 3.30 -1.39 2.07
C SER A 115 2.40 -2.35 2.85
N ALA A 116 1.85 -3.38 2.20
CA ALA A 116 1.09 -4.43 2.88
C ALA A 116 1.96 -5.17 3.92
N PHE A 117 3.20 -5.52 3.57
CA PHE A 117 4.12 -6.14 4.52
C PHE A 117 4.56 -5.18 5.62
N THR A 118 5.04 -3.98 5.27
CA THR A 118 5.54 -3.00 6.26
C THR A 118 4.48 -2.66 7.29
N LEU A 119 3.29 -2.24 6.84
CA LEU A 119 2.19 -1.86 7.72
C LEU A 119 1.56 -3.09 8.38
N GLY A 120 1.48 -4.20 7.65
CA GLY A 120 0.97 -5.48 8.13
C GLY A 120 1.72 -6.02 9.35
N THR A 121 3.05 -5.87 9.37
CA THR A 121 3.90 -6.26 10.50
C THR A 121 3.96 -5.23 11.63
N GLY A 122 3.16 -4.16 11.58
CA GLY A 122 3.16 -3.11 12.60
C GLY A 122 4.21 -2.02 12.39
N GLY A 123 4.76 -1.89 11.18
CA GLY A 123 5.64 -0.79 10.82
C GLY A 123 4.92 0.56 10.90
N SER A 124 5.62 1.59 11.40
CA SER A 124 5.07 2.94 11.50
C SER A 124 4.91 3.58 10.12
N GLY A 125 3.69 3.98 9.78
CA GLY A 125 3.40 4.65 8.52
C GLY A 125 1.91 4.80 8.23
N GLY A 126 1.58 5.72 7.33
CA GLY A 126 0.22 5.92 6.83
C GLY A 126 -0.05 5.14 5.54
N ARG A 127 -1.34 4.89 5.27
CA ARG A 127 -1.83 4.25 4.02
C ARG A 127 -1.93 5.24 2.87
N GLU A 128 -1.92 6.53 3.16
CA GLU A 128 -2.13 7.62 2.20
C GLU A 128 -1.11 7.62 1.08
N GLY A 129 0.18 7.58 1.42
CA GLY A 129 1.27 7.61 0.44
C GLY A 129 1.28 6.41 -0.52
N PRO A 130 1.21 5.17 0.00
CA PRO A 130 1.06 3.97 -0.84
C PRO A 130 -0.17 4.03 -1.75
N THR A 131 -1.33 4.41 -1.21
CA THR A 131 -2.58 4.50 -1.98
C THR A 131 -2.46 5.53 -3.10
N ALA A 132 -1.87 6.69 -2.82
CA ALA A 132 -1.63 7.73 -3.81
C ALA A 132 -0.69 7.26 -4.94
N GLN A 133 0.39 6.54 -4.61
CA GLN A 133 1.34 6.04 -5.61
C GLN A 133 0.79 4.88 -6.44
N ILE A 134 0.00 3.99 -5.82
CA ILE A 134 -0.70 2.92 -6.51
C ILE A 134 -1.73 3.51 -7.48
N GLY A 135 -2.54 4.47 -7.02
CA GLY A 135 -3.54 5.16 -7.83
C GLY A 135 -2.93 5.92 -9.00
N SER A 136 -1.91 6.75 -8.74
CA SER A 136 -1.23 7.51 -9.81
C SER A 136 -0.56 6.60 -10.84
N GLY A 137 0.02 5.47 -10.39
CA GLY A 137 0.62 4.52 -11.31
C GLY A 137 -0.40 3.70 -12.10
N LEU A 138 -1.59 3.44 -11.57
CA LEU A 138 -2.71 2.86 -12.33
C LEU A 138 -3.23 3.83 -13.40
N GLY A 139 -3.44 5.11 -13.05
CA GLY A 139 -3.81 6.14 -14.03
C GLY A 139 -2.79 6.23 -15.17
N SER A 140 -1.50 6.21 -14.81
CA SER A 140 -0.40 6.17 -15.77
C SER A 140 -0.36 4.91 -16.64
N PHE A 141 -0.69 3.75 -16.05
CA PHE A 141 -0.76 2.47 -16.76
C PHE A 141 -1.91 2.45 -17.76
N LEU A 142 -3.11 2.86 -17.34
CA LEU A 142 -4.32 2.92 -18.17
C LEU A 142 -4.22 3.97 -19.27
N ALA A 143 -3.46 5.04 -19.06
CA ALA A 143 -3.22 6.08 -20.06
C ALA A 143 -2.51 5.56 -21.32
N ARG A 144 -1.72 4.48 -21.23
CA ARG A 144 -0.98 3.92 -22.38
C ARG A 144 -1.88 3.22 -23.40
N PRO A 145 -2.68 2.20 -23.03
CA PRO A 145 -3.58 1.54 -23.99
C PRO A 145 -4.68 2.48 -24.51
N LEU A 146 -5.03 3.52 -23.75
CA LEU A 146 -5.99 4.54 -24.17
C LEU A 146 -5.38 5.63 -25.09
N GLY A 147 -4.08 5.58 -25.38
CA GLY A 147 -3.42 6.54 -26.27
C GLY A 147 -3.38 7.97 -25.73
N LEU A 148 -3.49 8.16 -24.41
CA LEU A 148 -3.55 9.48 -23.80
C LEU A 148 -2.20 10.21 -23.88
N SER A 149 -2.26 11.48 -24.25
CA SER A 149 -1.14 12.41 -24.25
C SER A 149 -0.62 12.69 -22.83
N ALA A 150 0.52 13.37 -22.74
CA ALA A 150 1.14 13.70 -21.45
C ALA A 150 0.26 14.62 -20.59
N GLN A 151 -0.49 15.54 -21.20
CA GLN A 151 -1.41 16.42 -20.49
C GLN A 151 -2.61 15.63 -19.95
N GLU A 152 -3.11 14.71 -20.75
CA GLU A 152 -4.26 13.86 -20.43
C GLU A 152 -3.93 12.87 -19.31
N ARG A 153 -2.74 12.25 -19.37
CA ARG A 153 -2.22 11.34 -18.34
C ARG A 153 -1.98 12.02 -16.99
N ARG A 154 -1.75 13.33 -16.98
CA ARG A 154 -1.58 14.10 -15.74
C ARG A 154 -2.91 14.31 -15.02
N VAL A 155 -4.02 14.32 -15.75
CA VAL A 155 -5.36 14.63 -15.23
C VAL A 155 -6.18 13.37 -14.97
N ALA A 156 -5.86 12.27 -15.65
CA ALA A 156 -6.46 10.94 -15.44
C ALA A 156 -5.98 10.30 -14.13
#